data_AF-A0A2V8RMY0-F1
#
_entry.id   AF-A0A2V8RMY0-F1
#
_cell.length_a   1.000
_cell.length_b   1.000
_cell.length_c   1.000
_cell.angle_alpha   90.00
_cell.angle_beta   90.00
_cell.angle_gamma   90.00
#
_symmetry.space_group_name_H-M   'P 1'
#
loop_
_entity.id
_entity.type
_entity.pdbx_description
1 polymer ?
#
loop_
_entity_poly.entity_id
_entity_poly.type
_entity_poly.pdbx_seq_one_letter_code
_entity_poly.pdbx_strand_id
1 'polypeptide(L)'
;MPVGAPISRDLDEIKRGGTLTVLAPYNSTTYFVYRGEPFGYEYELLQSFARDQGLTLKMVVVTDLKSIYSMLNRGEGDVDDAQRLAEKYGGNPKSWEDVSY
;
A
#
# COMPACT_ATOMS: atom_id res chain seq x y z
N MET A 1 20.32 -13.82 -12.10
CA MET A 1 19.22 -14.18 -13.02
C MET A 1 18.65 -12.88 -13.58
N PRO A 2 18.29 -12.79 -14.87
CA PRO A 2 17.63 -11.59 -15.38
C PRO A 2 16.29 -11.47 -14.66
N VAL A 3 16.09 -10.35 -13.98
CA VAL A 3 14.76 -9.97 -13.50
C VAL A 3 13.93 -9.82 -14.76
N GLY A 4 12.86 -10.61 -14.92
CA GLY A 4 11.96 -10.48 -16.08
C GLY A 4 11.48 -9.04 -16.24
N ALA A 5 11.01 -8.68 -17.44
CA ALA A 5 10.45 -7.36 -17.68
C ALA A 5 9.40 -7.02 -16.59
N PRO A 6 9.37 -5.79 -16.07
CA PRO A 6 8.41 -5.40 -15.04
C PRO A 6 6.99 -5.76 -15.46
N ILE A 7 6.23 -6.37 -14.55
CA ILE A 7 4.81 -6.57 -14.78
C ILE A 7 4.12 -5.21 -14.97
N SER A 8 3.26 -5.12 -15.98
CA SER A 8 2.42 -3.94 -16.19
C SER A 8 1.03 -4.27 -15.68
N ARG A 9 0.75 -3.88 -14.44
CA ARG A 9 -0.55 -4.06 -13.78
C ARG A 9 -1.03 -2.71 -13.28
N ASP A 10 -2.18 -2.27 -13.74
CA ASP A 10 -2.78 -0.98 -13.41
C ASP A 10 -3.99 -1.12 -12.47
N LEU A 11 -4.64 0.00 -12.14
CA LEU A 11 -5.76 0.02 -11.20
C LEU A 11 -6.96 -0.81 -11.69
N ASP A 12 -7.23 -0.85 -13.00
CA ASP A 12 -8.34 -1.63 -13.53
C ASP A 12 -8.06 -3.13 -13.40
N GLU A 13 -6.80 -3.55 -13.62
CA GLU A 13 -6.39 -4.93 -13.37
C GLU A 13 -6.44 -5.31 -11.89
N ILE A 14 -6.08 -4.39 -11.00
CA ILE A 14 -6.19 -4.58 -9.55
C ILE A 14 -7.65 -4.72 -9.14
N LYS A 15 -8.54 -3.87 -9.67
CA LYS A 15 -10.00 -3.94 -9.47
C LYS A 15 -10.60 -5.24 -9.95
N ARG A 16 -10.20 -5.74 -11.12
CA ARG A 16 -10.60 -7.08 -11.59
C ARG A 16 -10.16 -8.19 -10.64
N GLY A 17 -9.01 -8.03 -9.98
CA GLY A 17 -8.51 -8.96 -8.96
C GLY A 17 -9.12 -8.78 -7.57
N GLY A 18 -9.79 -7.67 -7.29
CA GLY A 18 -10.49 -7.40 -6.02
C GLY A 18 -9.62 -7.16 -4.80
N THR A 19 -8.28 -7.20 -4.94
CA THR A 19 -7.33 -7.04 -3.83
C THR A 19 -6.23 -6.06 -4.18
N LEU A 20 -6.01 -5.07 -3.33
CA LEU A 20 -4.83 -4.19 -3.34
C LEU A 20 -3.76 -4.75 -2.41
N THR A 21 -2.65 -5.23 -2.97
CA THR A 21 -1.52 -5.77 -2.21
C THR A 21 -0.45 -4.71 -2.02
N VAL A 22 -0.15 -4.36 -0.77
CA VAL A 22 0.82 -3.32 -0.42
C VAL A 22 2.05 -3.95 0.20
N LEU A 23 3.23 -3.64 -0.34
CA LEU A 23 4.52 -4.04 0.19
C LEU A 23 5.03 -2.96 1.15
N ALA A 24 5.20 -3.29 2.43
CA ALA A 24 5.55 -2.31 3.45
C ALA A 24 6.60 -2.84 4.42
N PRO A 25 7.61 -2.05 4.82
CA PRO A 25 8.46 -2.41 5.94
C PRO A 25 7.67 -2.43 7.26
N TYR A 26 8.05 -3.31 8.17
CA TYR A 26 7.54 -3.29 9.55
C TYR A 26 8.25 -2.17 10.34
N ASN A 27 7.69 -0.97 10.30
CA ASN A 27 8.17 0.15 11.10
C ASN A 27 6.99 0.99 11.63
N SER A 28 7.27 1.79 12.67
CA SER A 28 6.27 2.56 13.43
C SER A 28 5.49 3.61 12.64
N THR A 29 5.91 3.95 11.42
CA THR A 29 5.27 5.00 10.60
C THR A 29 4.34 4.40 9.55
N THR A 30 4.66 3.21 9.04
CA THR A 30 3.91 2.53 7.99
C THR A 30 2.88 1.53 8.54
N TYR A 31 3.26 0.73 9.53
CA TYR A 31 2.40 -0.33 10.09
C TYR A 31 2.88 -0.69 11.50
N PHE A 32 2.04 -0.46 12.50
CA PHE A 32 2.27 -0.94 13.86
C PHE A 32 1.04 -1.69 14.38
N VAL A 33 1.27 -2.81 15.05
CA VAL A 33 0.18 -3.56 15.71
C VAL A 33 0.03 -3.03 17.13
N TYR A 34 -1.10 -2.38 17.43
CA TYR A 34 -1.44 -1.95 18.78
C TYR A 34 -2.63 -2.76 19.29
N ARG A 35 -2.43 -3.50 20.39
CA ARG A 35 -3.46 -4.37 21.02
C ARG A 35 -4.10 -5.39 20.06
N GLY A 36 -3.34 -5.87 19.07
CA GLY A 36 -3.82 -6.85 18.09
C GLY A 36 -4.45 -6.24 16.83
N GLU A 37 -4.65 -4.92 16.81
CA GLU A 37 -5.18 -4.21 15.65
C GLU A 37 -4.07 -3.48 14.89
N PRO A 38 -4.06 -3.53 13.55
CA PRO A 38 -3.14 -2.76 12.73
C PRO A 38 -3.53 -1.27 12.75
N PHE A 39 -2.57 -0.43 13.11
CA PHE A 39 -2.69 1.03 13.11
C PHE A 39 -1.52 1.66 12.35
N GLY A 40 -1.70 2.90 11.90
CA GLY A 40 -0.70 3.65 11.17
C GLY A 40 -1.35 4.61 10.18
N TYR A 41 -0.78 5.81 10.05
CA TYR A 41 -1.28 6.83 9.13
C TYR A 41 -1.38 6.31 7.69
N GLU A 42 -0.35 5.60 7.21
CA GLU A 42 -0.33 5.02 5.88
C GLU A 42 -1.33 3.86 5.73
N TYR A 43 -1.52 3.05 6.78
CA TYR A 43 -2.51 1.96 6.78
C TYR A 43 -3.94 2.49 6.65
N GLU A 44 -4.30 3.53 7.42
CA GLU A 44 -5.64 4.14 7.36
C GLU A 44 -5.92 4.75 5.98
N LEU A 45 -4.91 5.42 5.40
CA LEU A 45 -4.99 5.99 4.05
C LEU A 45 -5.23 4.91 2.98
N LEU A 46 -4.46 3.82 3.04
CA LEU A 46 -4.62 2.66 2.15
C LEU A 46 -5.97 1.98 2.33
N GLN A 47 -6.44 1.87 3.58
CA GLN A 47 -7.71 1.25 3.88
C GLN A 47 -8.89 2.08 3.34
N SER A 48 -8.84 3.41 3.49
CA SER A 48 -9.85 4.28 2.87
C SER A 48 -9.79 4.17 1.35
N PHE A 49 -8.61 4.25 0.73
CA PHE A 49 -8.47 4.12 -0.71
C PHE A 49 -9.02 2.77 -1.21
N ALA A 50 -8.64 1.66 -0.58
CA ALA A 50 -9.12 0.34 -0.95
C ALA A 50 -10.65 0.27 -0.85
N ARG A 51 -11.24 0.77 0.23
CA ARG A 51 -12.71 0.85 0.39
C ARG A 51 -13.37 1.66 -0.72
N ASP A 52 -12.84 2.84 -1.04
CA ASP A 52 -13.41 3.74 -2.05
C ASP A 52 -13.32 3.13 -3.46
N GLN A 53 -12.32 2.29 -3.70
CA GLN A 53 -12.16 1.54 -4.95
C GLN A 53 -12.86 0.18 -4.96
N GLY A 54 -13.53 -0.24 -3.87
CA GLY A 54 -14.17 -1.56 -3.74
C GLY A 54 -13.19 -2.73 -3.65
N LEU A 55 -12.00 -2.50 -3.12
CA LEU A 55 -10.90 -3.45 -3.00
C LEU A 55 -10.72 -3.95 -1.57
N THR A 56 -10.24 -5.19 -1.43
CA THR A 56 -9.70 -5.70 -0.17
C THR A 56 -8.25 -5.25 -0.01
N LEU A 57 -7.90 -4.64 1.13
CA LEU A 57 -6.52 -4.29 1.44
C LEU A 57 -5.76 -5.52 1.97
N LYS A 58 -4.62 -5.83 1.37
CA LYS A 58 -3.67 -6.85 1.86
C LYS A 58 -2.31 -6.22 2.10
N MET A 59 -1.87 -6.21 3.35
CA MET A 59 -0.52 -5.78 3.72
C MET A 59 0.45 -6.95 3.67
N VAL A 60 1.59 -6.77 2.99
CA VAL A 60 2.71 -7.71 2.95
C VAL A 60 3.92 -7.03 3.57
N VAL A 61 4.38 -7.59 4.68
CA VAL A 61 5.56 -7.09 5.38
C VAL A 61 6.82 -7.48 4.62
N VAL A 62 7.65 -6.49 4.29
CA VAL A 62 8.95 -6.70 3.63
C VAL A 62 10.07 -6.39 4.61
N THR A 63 10.97 -7.35 4.80
CA THR A 63 12.10 -7.22 5.75
C THR A 63 13.34 -6.59 5.13
N ASP A 64 13.56 -6.76 3.82
CA ASP A 64 14.64 -6.13 3.07
C ASP A 64 14.08 -5.08 2.09
N LEU A 65 14.24 -3.80 2.44
CA LEU A 65 13.81 -2.67 1.59
C LEU A 65 14.40 -2.72 0.18
N LYS A 66 15.61 -3.29 0.01
CA LYS A 66 16.25 -3.41 -1.31
C LYS A 66 15.50 -4.39 -2.21
N SER A 67 14.69 -5.27 -1.63
CA SER A 67 13.92 -6.28 -2.35
C SER A 67 12.57 -5.78 -2.86
N ILE A 68 12.02 -4.68 -2.31
CA ILE A 68 10.68 -4.16 -2.65
C ILE A 68 10.49 -3.98 -4.16
N TYR A 69 11.39 -3.25 -4.84
CA TYR A 69 11.28 -3.03 -6.28
C TYR A 69 11.36 -4.32 -7.08
N SER A 70 12.15 -5.30 -6.61
CA SER A 70 12.22 -6.61 -7.25
C SER A 70 10.92 -7.40 -7.07
N MET A 71 10.25 -7.26 -5.92
CA MET A 71 8.96 -7.88 -5.63
C MET A 71 7.84 -7.26 -6.46
N LEU A 72 7.81 -5.93 -6.58
CA LEU A 72 6.89 -5.20 -7.46
C LEU A 72 7.04 -5.65 -8.92
N ASN A 73 8.28 -5.72 -9.42
CA ASN A 73 8.54 -6.17 -10.78
C ASN A 73 8.11 -7.62 -11.05
N ARG A 74 8.05 -8.46 -10.01
CA ARG A 74 7.56 -9.85 -10.08
C ARG A 74 6.05 -9.98 -9.85
N GLY A 75 5.36 -8.89 -9.51
CA GLY A 75 3.92 -8.90 -9.22
C GLY A 75 3.55 -9.44 -7.85
N GLU A 76 4.50 -9.43 -6.91
CA GLU A 76 4.26 -9.84 -5.53
C GLU A 76 3.54 -8.77 -4.70
N GLY A 77 3.44 -7.55 -5.24
CA GLY A 77 2.58 -6.48 -4.73
C GLY A 77 2.30 -5.44 -5.80
N ASP A 78 1.34 -4.57 -5.52
CA ASP A 78 0.83 -3.57 -6.44
C ASP A 78 1.41 -2.18 -6.16
N VAL A 79 1.74 -1.89 -4.89
CA VAL A 79 2.28 -0.60 -4.43
C VAL A 79 3.21 -0.79 -3.23
N ASP A 80 4.15 0.12 -3.04
CA ASP A 80 5.06 0.18 -1.88
C ASP A 80 4.98 1.49 -1.08
N ASP A 81 4.21 2.47 -1.56
CA ASP A 81 4.09 3.81 -0.98
C ASP A 81 2.63 4.29 -1.03
N ALA A 82 2.01 4.35 0.16
CA ALA A 82 0.63 4.76 0.35
C ALA A 82 0.38 6.23 -0.03
N GLN A 83 1.33 7.11 0.28
CA GLN A 83 1.18 8.55 0.06
C GLN A 83 1.15 8.85 -1.43
N ARG A 84 2.08 8.27 -2.20
CA ARG A 84 2.11 8.44 -3.66
C ARG A 84 0.88 7.86 -4.34
N LEU A 85 0.33 6.76 -3.81
CA LEU A 85 -0.90 6.18 -4.32
C LEU A 85 -2.09 7.14 -4.11
N ALA A 86 -2.22 7.67 -2.89
CA ALA A 86 -3.27 8.63 -2.57
C ALA A 86 -3.13 9.91 -3.41
N GLU A 87 -1.93 10.49 -3.51
CA GLU A 87 -1.64 11.65 -4.35
C GLU A 87 -2.03 11.42 -5.82
N LYS A 88 -1.66 10.25 -6.38
CA LYS A 88 -1.93 9.90 -7.78
C LYS A 88 -3.42 9.80 -8.09
N TYR A 89 -4.25 9.42 -7.12
CA TYR A 89 -5.68 9.22 -7.31
C TYR A 89 -6.56 10.24 -6.57
N GLY A 90 -6.00 11.40 -6.21
CA GLY A 90 -6.75 12.55 -5.69
C GLY A 90 -7.06 12.52 -4.19
N GLY A 91 -6.49 11.58 -3.45
CA GLY A 91 -6.46 11.63 -1.99
C GLY A 91 -5.51 12.72 -1.52
N ASN A 92 -5.96 13.61 -0.64
CA ASN A 92 -5.13 14.69 -0.12
C ASN A 92 -4.15 14.14 0.94
N PRO A 93 -2.84 14.02 0.65
CA PRO A 93 -1.85 13.46 1.58
C PRO A 93 -1.54 14.38 2.77
N LYS A 94 -2.15 15.58 2.84
CA LYS A 94 -1.82 16.65 3.79
C LYS A 94 -3.02 17.31 4.48
N SER A 95 -4.25 16.85 4.27
CA SER A 95 -5.43 17.54 4.81
C SER A 95 -6.26 16.65 5.72
N TRP A 96 -5.89 16.64 7.00
CA TRP A 96 -6.85 16.65 8.10
C TRP A 96 -6.33 17.63 9.15
N GLU A 97 -6.88 18.84 9.14
CA GLU A 97 -6.91 19.72 10.31
C GLU A 97 -7.75 19.00 11.38
N ASP A 98 -7.26 19.04 12.63
CA ASP A 98 -7.87 18.51 13.86
C ASP A 98 -8.01 16.99 14.03
N VAL A 99 -6.91 16.36 14.44
CA VAL A 99 -6.97 15.27 15.43
C VAL A 99 -6.01 15.55 16.58
N SER A 100 -6.37 16.58 17.37
CA SER A 100 -6.05 16.63 18.78
C SER A 100 -7.36 16.56 19.57
N TYR A 101 -7.66 15.39 20.11
CA TYR A 101 -8.49 15.25 21.31
C TYR A 101 -7.88 14.19 22.22
#